data_AF-A0A960X3L3-F1
#
_entry.id   AF-A0A960X3L3-F1
#
_cell.length_a   1.000
_cell.length_b   1.000
_cell.length_c   1.000
_cell.angle_alpha   90.00
_cell.angle_beta   90.00
_cell.angle_gamma   90.00
#
_symmetry.space_group_name_H-M   'P 1'
#
loop_
_entity.id
_entity.type
_entity.pdbx_description
1 polymer ?
#
loop_
_entity_poly.entity_id
_entity_poly.type
_entity_poly.pdbx_seq_one_letter_code
_entity_poly.pdbx_strand_id
1 'polypeptide(L)'
;IGLLRAVAHGWKQDAISKNTQMISELGHELYKRIYDMTSHFGKVGRALSQSVEAYNKTIGSLESRVLVTARKFQELGSARGDIELKPLEFIEKITRTNDESTPHQYRLGDDDQDGK
;
A
#
# COMPACT_ATOMS: atom_id res chain seq x y z
N ILE A 1 32.92 -10.71 49.15
CA ILE A 1 32.70 -10.77 47.67
C ILE A 1 31.23 -10.54 47.24
N GLY A 2 30.24 -10.54 48.14
CA GLY A 2 28.82 -10.37 47.76
C GLY A 2 28.37 -8.97 47.31
N LEU A 3 28.86 -7.89 47.94
CA LEU A 3 28.39 -6.51 47.68
C LEU A 3 28.81 -5.95 46.31
N LEU A 4 30.03 -6.20 45.85
CA LEU A 4 30.50 -5.76 44.53
C LEU A 4 29.78 -6.47 43.39
N ARG A 5 29.41 -7.75 43.56
CA ARG A 5 28.53 -8.46 42.62
C ARG A 5 27.12 -7.88 42.64
N ALA A 6 26.56 -7.55 43.82
CA ALA A 6 25.23 -6.94 43.91
C ALA A 6 25.15 -5.58 43.22
N VAL A 7 26.17 -4.72 43.33
CA VAL A 7 26.25 -3.44 42.61
C VAL A 7 26.44 -3.64 41.09
N ALA A 8 27.28 -4.59 40.68
CA ALA A 8 27.44 -4.95 39.27
C ALA A 8 26.17 -5.55 38.66
N HIS A 9 25.43 -6.36 39.42
CA HIS A 9 24.11 -6.87 39.04
C HIS A 9 23.08 -5.74 39.00
N GLY A 10 23.12 -4.77 39.93
CA GLY A 10 22.27 -3.58 39.93
C GLY A 10 22.44 -2.70 38.69
N TRP A 11 23.69 -2.43 38.26
CA TRP A 11 23.95 -1.68 37.02
C TRP A 11 23.58 -2.45 35.75
N LYS A 12 23.66 -3.79 35.77
CA LYS A 12 23.16 -4.64 34.67
C LYS A 12 21.64 -4.67 34.61
N GLN A 13 20.95 -4.73 35.74
CA GLN A 13 19.48 -4.70 35.83
C GLN A 13 18.94 -3.35 35.35
N ASP A 14 19.57 -2.25 35.78
CA ASP A 14 19.19 -0.89 35.38
C ASP A 14 19.40 -0.63 33.89
N ALA A 15 20.47 -1.18 33.31
CA ALA A 15 20.74 -1.14 31.87
C ALA A 15 19.75 -1.99 31.05
N ILE A 16 19.34 -3.17 31.54
CA ILE A 16 18.35 -4.02 30.88
C ILE A 16 16.97 -3.36 30.90
N SER A 17 16.53 -2.81 32.04
CA SER A 17 15.25 -2.11 32.14
C SER A 17 15.19 -0.85 31.27
N LYS A 18 16.26 -0.06 31.22
CA LYS A 18 16.37 1.10 30.30
C LYS A 18 16.32 0.65 28.84
N ASN A 19 17.00 -0.43 28.49
CA ASN A 19 16.97 -0.99 27.14
C ASN A 19 15.56 -1.44 26.73
N THR A 20 14.80 -2.07 27.63
CA THR A 20 13.42 -2.48 27.37
C THR A 20 12.48 -1.28 27.12
N GLN A 21 12.60 -0.20 27.91
CA GLN A 21 11.82 1.01 27.68
C GLN A 21 12.13 1.65 26.32
N MET A 22 13.41 1.77 25.96
CA MET A 22 13.81 2.31 24.65
C MET A 22 13.31 1.44 23.49
N ILE A 23 13.35 0.11 23.62
CA ILE A 23 12.80 -0.82 22.62
C ILE A 23 11.28 -0.64 22.47
N SER A 24 10.55 -0.48 23.58
CA SER A 24 9.09 -0.27 23.57
C SER A 24 8.73 1.05 22.89
N GLU A 25 9.43 2.13 23.24
CA GLU A 25 9.19 3.46 22.70
C GLU A 25 9.50 3.53 21.19
N LEU A 26 10.63 2.95 20.77
CA LEU A 26 10.98 2.82 19.36
C LEU A 26 9.99 1.91 18.60
N GLY A 27 9.52 0.84 19.23
CA GLY A 27 8.50 -0.04 18.66
C GLY A 27 7.18 0.69 18.42
N HIS A 28 6.75 1.51 19.38
CA HIS A 28 5.56 2.35 19.23
C HIS A 28 5.72 3.37 18.10
N GLU A 29 6.87 4.03 18.03
CA GLU A 29 7.16 4.98 16.96
C GLU A 29 7.16 4.31 15.57
N LEU A 30 7.79 3.14 15.46
CA LEU A 30 7.79 2.37 14.22
C LEU A 30 6.37 1.97 13.80
N TYR A 31 5.56 1.48 14.74
CA TYR A 31 4.18 1.11 14.47
C TYR A 31 3.37 2.30 13.94
N LYS A 32 3.51 3.47 14.58
CA LYS A 32 2.87 4.71 14.12
C LYS A 32 3.31 5.08 12.69
N ARG A 33 4.60 5.03 12.40
CA ARG A 33 5.13 5.32 11.06
C ARG A 33 4.61 4.33 10.01
N ILE A 34 4.53 3.04 10.34
CA ILE A 34 3.95 2.03 9.45
C ILE A 34 2.47 2.33 9.20
N TYR A 35 1.71 2.68 10.24
CA TYR A 35 0.30 3.04 10.12
C TYR A 35 0.08 4.27 9.21
N ASP A 36 0.87 5.32 9.38
CA ASP A 36 0.77 6.50 8.50
C ASP A 36 1.16 6.16 7.05
N MET A 37 2.17 5.29 6.88
CA MET A 37 2.61 4.83 5.58
C MET A 37 1.55 3.97 4.86
N THR A 38 0.84 3.07 5.55
CA THR A 38 -0.24 2.29 4.94
C THR A 38 -1.38 3.19 4.46
N SER A 39 -1.70 4.25 5.19
CA SER A 39 -2.67 5.27 4.74
C SER A 39 -2.25 5.94 3.43
N HIS A 40 -0.97 6.28 3.28
CA HIS A 40 -0.42 6.83 2.04
C HIS A 40 -0.50 5.82 0.88
N PHE A 41 -0.13 4.56 1.10
CA PHE A 41 -0.30 3.51 0.10
C PHE A 41 -1.75 3.31 -0.33
N GLY A 42 -2.70 3.41 0.60
CA GLY A 42 -4.13 3.37 0.28
C GLY A 42 -4.56 4.51 -0.66
N LYS A 43 -4.04 5.72 -0.47
CA LYS A 43 -4.28 6.86 -1.37
C LYS A 43 -3.71 6.60 -2.77
N VAL A 44 -2.49 6.08 -2.86
CA VAL A 44 -1.84 5.72 -4.12
C VAL A 44 -2.64 4.66 -4.88
N GLY A 45 -3.10 3.61 -4.19
CA GLY A 45 -3.92 2.56 -4.79
C GLY A 45 -5.21 3.11 -5.43
N ARG A 46 -5.91 4.01 -4.72
CA ARG A 46 -7.11 4.66 -5.26
C ARG A 46 -6.82 5.51 -6.50
N ALA A 47 -5.75 6.31 -6.47
CA ALA A 47 -5.37 7.14 -7.61
C ALA A 47 -5.00 6.30 -8.85
N LEU A 48 -4.31 5.18 -8.65
CA LEU A 48 -3.98 4.26 -9.74
C LEU A 48 -5.24 3.58 -10.30
N SER A 49 -6.18 3.16 -9.44
CA SER A 49 -7.46 2.60 -9.87
C SER A 49 -8.27 3.59 -10.73
N GLN A 50 -8.33 4.86 -10.32
CA GLN A 50 -8.98 5.92 -11.11
C GLN A 50 -8.28 6.16 -12.45
N SER A 51 -6.95 6.11 -12.47
CA SER A 51 -6.16 6.28 -13.70
C SER A 51 -6.44 5.14 -14.70
N VAL A 52 -6.52 3.90 -14.22
CA VAL A 52 -6.89 2.73 -15.03
C VAL A 52 -8.31 2.85 -15.58
N GLU A 53 -9.27 3.32 -14.76
CA GLU A 53 -10.64 3.56 -15.21
C GLU A 53 -10.71 4.62 -16.33
N ALA A 54 -10.01 5.74 -16.16
CA ALA A 54 -9.95 6.80 -17.17
C ALA A 54 -9.29 6.33 -18.47
N TYR A 55 -8.23 5.54 -18.37
CA TYR A 55 -7.59 4.89 -19.51
C TYR A 55 -8.58 3.99 -20.26
N ASN A 56 -9.24 3.06 -19.56
CA ASN A 56 -10.20 2.14 -20.17
C ASN A 56 -11.40 2.86 -20.81
N LYS A 57 -11.91 3.94 -20.19
CA LYS A 57 -12.93 4.81 -20.79
C LYS A 57 -12.46 5.46 -22.09
N THR A 58 -11.19 5.89 -22.13
CA THR A 58 -10.59 6.50 -23.31
C THR A 58 -10.48 5.48 -24.45
N ILE A 59 -10.07 4.24 -24.16
CA ILE A 59 -10.06 3.13 -25.12
C ILE A 59 -11.47 2.91 -25.70
N GLY A 60 -12.48 2.79 -24.84
CA GLY A 60 -13.86 2.60 -25.28
C GLY A 60 -14.38 3.76 -26.16
N SER A 61 -14.01 5.01 -25.85
CA SER A 61 -14.34 6.17 -26.69
C SER A 61 -13.63 6.14 -28.05
N LEU A 62 -12.36 5.74 -28.07
CA LEU A 62 -11.59 5.60 -29.30
C LEU A 62 -12.27 4.56 -30.22
N GLU A 63 -12.58 3.38 -29.69
CA GLU A 63 -13.20 2.29 -30.44
C GLU A 63 -14.59 2.65 -30.97
N SER A 64 -15.45 3.19 -30.10
CA SER A 64 -16.85 3.45 -30.45
C SER A 64 -17.07 4.68 -31.33
N ARG A 65 -16.17 5.67 -31.30
CA ARG A 65 -16.37 6.96 -32.01
C ARG A 65 -15.33 7.21 -33.09
N VAL A 66 -14.05 7.06 -32.74
CA VAL A 66 -12.95 7.41 -33.65
C VAL A 66 -12.77 6.32 -34.70
N LEU A 67 -12.65 5.05 -34.29
CA LEU A 67 -12.45 3.96 -35.24
C LEU A 67 -13.66 3.76 -36.17
N VAL A 68 -14.88 4.03 -35.70
CA VAL A 68 -16.08 4.02 -36.55
C VAL A 68 -16.00 5.11 -37.63
N THR A 69 -15.60 6.31 -37.26
CA THR A 69 -15.41 7.42 -38.22
C THR A 69 -14.29 7.12 -39.20
N ALA A 70 -13.17 6.56 -38.73
CA ALA A 70 -12.05 6.16 -39.59
C ALA A 70 -12.47 5.13 -40.65
N ARG A 71 -13.30 4.14 -40.28
CA ARG A 71 -13.88 3.16 -41.23
C ARG A 71 -14.74 3.83 -42.29
N LYS A 72 -15.62 4.77 -41.91
CA LYS A 72 -16.44 5.52 -42.87
C LYS A 72 -15.59 6.33 -43.86
N PHE A 73 -14.48 6.93 -43.41
CA PHE A 73 -13.55 7.63 -44.30
C PHE A 73 -12.86 6.69 -45.30
N GLN A 74 -12.53 5.46 -44.89
CA GLN A 74 -12.02 4.42 -45.78
C GLN A 74 -13.07 4.00 -46.82
N GLU A 75 -14.32 3.78 -46.39
CA GLU A 75 -15.44 3.43 -47.27
C GLU A 75 -15.71 4.49 -48.34
N LEU A 76 -15.52 5.78 -48.01
CA LEU A 76 -15.69 6.89 -48.95
C LEU A 76 -14.50 7.09 -49.91
N GLY A 77 -13.48 6.23 -49.86
CA GLY A 77 -12.27 6.33 -50.69
C GLY A 77 -11.42 7.57 -50.39
N SER A 78 -11.73 8.29 -49.31
CA SER A 78 -11.06 9.55 -48.94
C SER A 78 -9.87 9.33 -48.01
N ALA A 79 -9.69 8.13 -47.48
CA ALA A 79 -8.50 7.74 -46.73
C ALA A 79 -7.48 7.08 -47.67
N ARG A 80 -6.25 7.62 -47.73
CA ARG A 80 -5.10 6.88 -48.28
C ARG A 80 -4.88 5.64 -47.40
N GLY A 81 -4.87 4.46 -48.03
CA GLY A 81 -4.72 3.17 -47.36
C GLY A 81 -3.48 3.08 -46.47
N ASP A 82 -3.57 2.13 -45.52
CA ASP A 82 -2.52 1.59 -44.65
C ASP A 82 -2.30 2.21 -43.26
N ILE A 83 -3.29 2.89 -42.68
CA ILE A 83 -3.32 3.03 -41.21
C ILE A 83 -4.15 1.87 -40.65
N GLU A 84 -3.50 0.72 -40.46
CA GLU A 84 -4.06 -0.37 -39.65
C GLU A 84 -4.08 0.06 -38.19
N LEU A 85 -5.27 0.45 -37.70
CA LEU A 85 -5.46 0.89 -36.33
C LEU A 85 -5.45 -0.33 -35.43
N LYS A 86 -4.29 -0.62 -34.82
CA LYS A 86 -4.16 -1.70 -33.83
C LYS A 86 -5.17 -1.48 -32.70
N PRO A 87 -5.97 -2.50 -32.33
CA PRO A 87 -6.81 -2.45 -31.14
C PRO A 87 -5.95 -2.14 -29.92
N LEU A 88 -6.39 -1.18 -29.10
CA LEU A 88 -5.71 -0.89 -27.85
C LEU A 88 -6.19 -1.87 -26.79
N GLU A 89 -5.27 -2.43 -26.02
CA GLU A 89 -5.60 -3.40 -24.98
C GLU A 89 -6.15 -2.71 -23.74
N PHE A 90 -7.21 -3.31 -23.18
CA PHE A 90 -7.77 -2.91 -21.89
C PHE A 90 -6.86 -3.37 -20.75
N ILE A 91 -6.76 -2.54 -19.71
CA ILE A 91 -6.08 -2.93 -18.48
C ILE A 91 -7.13 -3.51 -17.53
N GLU A 92 -7.12 -4.83 -17.32
CA GLU A 92 -8.02 -5.51 -16.38
C GLU A 92 -7.55 -5.44 -14.91
N LYS A 93 -6.32 -4.97 -14.67
CA LYS A 93 -5.68 -5.07 -13.36
C LYS A 93 -6.00 -3.88 -12.46
N ILE A 94 -6.91 -4.08 -11.51
CA ILE A 94 -7.11 -3.16 -10.38
C ILE A 94 -6.00 -3.32 -9.35
N THR A 95 -5.66 -2.24 -8.64
CA THR A 95 -4.75 -2.33 -7.49
C THR A 95 -5.39 -3.18 -6.40
N ARG A 96 -4.66 -4.16 -5.86
CA ARG A 96 -5.10 -4.90 -4.68
C ARG A 96 -5.17 -3.91 -3.51
N THR A 97 -6.36 -3.47 -3.16
CA THR A 97 -6.58 -2.73 -1.92
C THR A 97 -6.58 -3.76 -0.79
N ASN A 98 -5.73 -3.58 0.22
CA ASN A 98 -5.90 -4.33 1.45
C ASN A 98 -7.25 -3.89 2.02
N ASP A 99 -8.21 -4.80 2.02
CA ASP A 99 -9.51 -4.60 2.62
C ASP A 99 -9.31 -4.41 4.13
N GLU A 100 -9.42 -3.16 4.59
CA GLU A 100 -9.30 -2.78 6.01
C GLU A 100 -10.43 -3.37 6.87
N SER A 101 -11.40 -4.11 6.28
CA SER A 101 -12.52 -4.73 7.00
C SER A 101 -12.13 -5.92 7.87
N THR A 102 -10.91 -6.44 7.78
CA THR A 102 -10.43 -7.49 8.71
C THR A 102 -9.81 -6.81 9.94
N PRO A 103 -10.46 -6.83 11.12
CA PRO A 103 -9.86 -6.28 12.32
C PRO A 103 -8.70 -7.19 12.69
N HIS A 104 -7.47 -6.76 12.42
CA HIS A 104 -6.28 -7.36 13.02
C HIS A 104 -6.28 -6.97 14.50
N GLN A 105 -6.99 -7.73 15.32
CA GLN A 105 -6.87 -7.65 16.78
C GLN A 105 -5.45 -8.09 17.14
N TYR A 106 -4.52 -7.14 17.20
CA TYR A 106 -3.29 -7.33 17.95
C TYR A 106 -3.67 -7.37 19.43
N ARG A 107 -3.96 -8.58 19.91
CA ARG A 107 -4.00 -8.86 21.34
C ARG A 107 -2.55 -8.77 21.85
N LEU A 108 -2.15 -7.59 22.30
CA LEU A 108 -0.98 -7.47 23.17
C LEU A 108 -1.29 -8.31 24.41
N GLY A 109 -0.46 -9.34 24.63
CA GLY A 109 -0.60 -10.27 25.73
C GLY A 109 -0.67 -9.52 27.05
N ASP A 110 -1.67 -9.89 27.84
CA ASP A 110 -1.75 -9.60 29.26
C ASP A 110 -0.59 -10.34 29.95
N ASP A 111 0.60 -9.75 29.98
CA ASP A 111 1.71 -10.27 30.79
C ASP A 111 2.24 -9.13 31.68
N ASP A 112 2.31 -9.46 32.98
CA ASP A 112 2.85 -8.71 34.12
C ASP A 112 1.91 -7.73 34.87
N GLN A 113 0.95 -8.31 35.59
CA GLN A 113 0.82 -8.01 37.02
C GLN A 113 0.90 -9.31 37.82
N ASP A 114 2.12 -9.74 38.16
CA ASP A 114 2.35 -10.54 39.35
C ASP A 114 2.84 -9.64 40.48
N GLY A 115 2.25 -9.83 41.66
CA GLY A 115 2.42 -8.94 42.79
C GLY A 115 1.67 -9.42 44.03
N LYS A 116 1.88 -10.67 44.44
CA LYS A 116 1.82 -11.09 45.84
C LYS A 116 2.94 -12.04 46.20
#